data_AF-A0A543E1B4-F1
#
_entry.id   AF-A0A543E1B4-F1
#
_cell.length_a   1.000
_cell.length_b   1.000
_cell.length_c   1.000
_cell.angle_alpha   90.00
_cell.angle_beta   90.00
_cell.angle_gamma   90.00
#
_symmetry.space_group_name_H-M   'P 1'
#
loop_
_entity.id
_entity.type
_entity.pdbx_description
1 polymer ?
#
loop_
_entity_poly.entity_id
_entity_poly.type
_entity_poly.pdbx_seq_one_letter_code
_entity_poly.pdbx_strand_id
1 'polypeptide(L)'
;MPSELHLDPDRLHAHASAAAGMSEELRGALHGAPDAADTDTEQERLRAVVGAAVRELAGLSAALAGAASAASSTDAEVGRSLREILGRERA
;
A
#
# COMPACT_ATOMS: atom_id res chain seq x y z
N MET A 1 -0.75 19.60 -16.08
CA MET A 1 -0.68 18.33 -16.85
C MET A 1 -0.68 17.21 -15.83
N PRO A 2 -1.74 16.41 -15.69
CA PRO A 2 -1.67 15.24 -14.83
C PRO A 2 -0.57 14.33 -15.39
N SER A 3 0.39 13.95 -14.56
CA SER A 3 1.40 12.97 -14.94
C SER A 3 0.65 11.71 -15.38
N GLU A 4 0.90 11.22 -16.59
CA GLU A 4 0.43 9.92 -17.05
C GLU A 4 1.15 8.86 -16.20
N LEU A 5 0.59 8.61 -15.01
CA LEU A 5 0.98 7.54 -14.12
C LEU A 5 0.54 6.25 -14.82
N HIS A 6 1.47 5.63 -15.54
CA HIS A 6 1.34 4.24 -15.95
C HIS A 6 1.38 3.38 -14.67
N LEU A 7 0.20 3.18 -14.10
CA LEU A 7 -0.01 2.38 -12.90
C LEU A 7 -0.04 0.91 -13.30
N ASP A 8 1.06 0.21 -13.06
CA ASP A 8 1.12 -1.24 -13.15
C ASP A 8 0.53 -1.85 -11.86
N PRO A 9 -0.63 -2.55 -11.92
CA PRO A 9 -1.28 -3.11 -10.74
C PRO A 9 -0.39 -4.08 -9.96
N ASP A 10 0.43 -4.88 -10.64
CA ASP A 10 1.31 -5.86 -9.99
C ASP A 10 2.40 -5.15 -9.19
N ARG A 11 2.97 -4.09 -9.76
CA ARG A 11 3.95 -3.25 -9.05
C ARG A 11 3.34 -2.53 -7.86
N LEU A 12 2.11 -2.02 -7.99
CA LEU A 12 1.39 -1.41 -6.87
C LEU A 12 1.11 -2.41 -5.75
N HIS A 13 0.73 -3.64 -6.09
CA HIS A 13 0.50 -4.69 -5.10
C HIS A 13 1.80 -5.11 -4.40
N ALA A 14 2.91 -5.23 -5.15
CA ALA A 14 4.22 -5.50 -4.57
C ALA A 14 4.65 -4.39 -3.59
N HIS A 15 4.42 -3.12 -3.93
CA HIS A 15 4.69 -2.00 -3.02
C HIS A 15 3.77 -2.01 -1.79
N ALA A 16 2.50 -2.36 -1.94
CA ALA A 16 1.59 -2.51 -0.81
C ALA A 16 2.06 -3.62 0.16
N SER A 17 2.50 -4.76 -0.38
CA SER A 17 3.05 -5.87 0.38
C SER A 17 4.35 -5.48 1.11
N ALA A 18 5.26 -4.77 0.43
CA ALA A 18 6.48 -4.27 1.05
C ALA A 18 6.19 -3.28 2.20
N ALA A 19 5.24 -2.36 2.02
CA ALA A 19 4.84 -1.42 3.07
C ALA A 19 4.21 -2.12 4.28
N ALA A 20 3.42 -3.17 4.05
CA ALA A 20 2.87 -4.00 5.12
C ALA A 20 3.97 -4.75 5.89
N GLY A 21 4.92 -5.37 5.18
CA GLY A 21 6.05 -6.07 5.79
C GLY A 21 6.90 -5.14 6.68
N MET A 22 7.23 -3.94 6.19
CA MET A 22 7.95 -2.95 7.01
C MET A 22 7.17 -2.53 8.25
N SER A 23 5.84 -2.38 8.15
CA SER A 23 4.98 -2.05 9.29
C SER A 23 4.98 -3.16 10.35
N GLU A 24 4.97 -4.42 9.92
CA GLU A 24 5.04 -5.59 10.79
C GLU A 24 6.42 -5.74 11.46
N GLU A 25 7.51 -5.55 10.71
CA GLU A 25 8.87 -5.57 11.24
C GLU A 25 9.08 -4.49 12.32
N LEU A 26 8.62 -3.26 12.06
CA LEU A 26 8.68 -2.16 13.03
C LEU A 26 7.85 -2.45 14.28
N ARG A 27 6.66 -3.05 14.13
CA ARG A 27 5.83 -3.46 15.26
C ARG A 27 6.51 -4.56 16.09
N GLY A 28 7.13 -5.54 15.43
CA GLY A 28 7.88 -6.61 16.09
C GLY A 28 9.07 -6.06 16.87
N ALA A 29 9.84 -5.14 16.27
CA ALA A 29 10.99 -4.50 16.91
C ALA A 29 10.58 -3.69 18.16
N LEU A 30 9.44 -2.99 18.12
CA LEU A 30 8.88 -2.28 19.27
C LEU A 30 8.48 -3.22 20.42
N HIS A 31 7.90 -4.38 20.10
CA HIS A 31 7.38 -5.31 21.09
C HIS A 31 8.49 -6.20 21.71
N GLY A 32 9.58 -6.42 20.99
CA GLY A 32 10.75 -7.17 21.46
C GLY A 32 11.73 -6.33 22.32
N ALA A 33 11.53 -5.01 22.40
CA ALA A 33 12.37 -4.15 23.22
C ALA A 33 12.06 -4.36 24.72
N PRO A 34 13.05 -4.65 25.57
CA PRO A 34 12.82 -4.84 27.01
C PRO A 34 12.22 -3.57 27.62
N ASP A 35 11.21 -3.74 28.48
CA ASP A 35 10.73 -2.68 29.36
C ASP A 35 11.85 -2.41 30.38
N ALA A 36 12.72 -1.46 30.05
CA ALA A 36 13.64 -0.91 31.03
C ALA A 36 12.78 -0.26 32.13
N ALA A 37 12.97 -0.72 33.37
CA ALA A 37 12.15 -0.35 34.53
C ALA A 37 12.20 1.15 34.90
N ASP A 38 13.07 1.92 34.23
CA ASP A 38 13.05 3.38 34.20
C ASP A 38 12.69 3.81 32.77
N THR A 39 11.39 3.98 32.51
CA THR A 39 10.89 4.46 31.21
C THR A 39 11.30 5.93 31.06
N ASP A 40 12.49 6.14 30.51
CA ASP A 40 12.95 7.47 30.13
C ASP A 40 11.97 8.07 29.12
N THR A 41 11.66 9.36 29.26
CA THR A 41 10.76 10.13 28.37
C THR A 41 11.12 9.95 26.88
N GLU A 42 12.37 9.64 26.58
CA GLU A 42 12.85 9.36 25.23
C GLU A 42 12.33 8.03 24.66
N GLN A 43 12.23 6.98 25.48
CA GLN A 43 11.70 5.68 25.03
C GLN A 43 10.21 5.79 24.68
N GLU A 44 9.45 6.58 25.44
CA GLU A 44 8.04 6.85 25.16
C GLU A 44 7.86 7.68 23.89
N ARG A 45 8.70 8.71 23.67
CA ARG A 45 8.74 9.45 22.41
C ARG A 45 9.06 8.56 21.21
N LEU A 46 10.05 7.67 21.35
CA LEU A 46 10.42 6.75 20.28
C LEU A 46 9.27 5.80 19.94
N ARG A 47 8.61 5.21 20.96
CA ARG A 47 7.41 4.37 20.78
C ARG A 47 6.29 5.12 20.06
N ALA A 48 6.05 6.39 20.40
CA ALA A 48 5.05 7.21 19.75
C ALA A 48 5.36 7.49 18.27
N VAL A 49 6.62 7.84 17.95
CA VAL A 49 7.08 8.09 16.57
C VAL A 49 7.00 6.84 15.72
N VAL A 50 7.54 5.71 16.20
CA VAL A 50 7.48 4.45 15.46
C VAL A 50 6.03 3.97 15.31
N GLY A 51 5.20 4.15 16.34
CA GLY A 51 3.76 3.88 16.25
C GLY A 51 3.05 4.72 15.18
N ALA A 52 3.45 5.99 14.99
CA ALA A 52 2.94 6.83 13.91
C ALA A 52 3.41 6.33 12.54
N ALA A 53 4.69 6.01 12.38
CA ALA A 53 5.25 5.47 11.14
C ALA A 53 4.57 4.16 10.72
N VAL A 54 4.31 3.25 11.67
CA VAL A 54 3.57 2.00 11.44
C VAL A 54 2.16 2.27 10.89
N ARG A 55 1.46 3.28 11.43
CA ARG A 55 0.12 3.68 10.94
C ARG A 55 0.18 4.30 9.55
N GLU A 56 1.17 5.13 9.28
CA GLU A 56 1.37 5.73 7.95
C GLU A 56 1.69 4.66 6.90
N LEU A 57 2.56 3.70 7.22
CA LEU A 57 2.86 2.56 6.34
C LEU A 57 1.63 1.69 6.07
N ALA A 58 0.79 1.47 7.08
CA ALA A 58 -0.48 0.76 6.89
C ALA A 58 -1.43 1.54 5.97
N GLY A 59 -1.53 2.85 6.14
CA GLY A 59 -2.31 3.73 5.27
C GLY A 59 -1.80 3.72 3.82
N LEU A 60 -0.48 3.79 3.63
CA LEU A 60 0.16 3.72 2.32
C LEU A 60 -0.09 2.37 1.64
N SER A 61 0.06 1.26 2.38
CA SER A 61 -0.22 -0.08 1.89
C SER A 61 -1.67 -0.22 1.39
N ALA A 62 -2.64 0.26 2.19
CA ALA A 62 -4.05 0.26 1.79
C ALA A 62 -4.31 1.12 0.55
N ALA A 63 -3.70 2.30 0.45
CA ALA A 63 -3.86 3.19 -0.70
C ALA A 63 -3.30 2.55 -1.99
N LEU A 64 -2.12 1.91 -1.91
CA LEU A 64 -1.51 1.23 -3.05
C LEU A 64 -2.33 0.02 -3.51
N ALA A 65 -2.84 -0.80 -2.57
CA ALA A 65 -3.72 -1.92 -2.89
C ALA A 65 -5.04 -1.43 -3.53
N GLY A 66 -5.61 -0.34 -3.02
CA GLY A 66 -6.79 0.30 -3.59
C GLY A 66 -6.54 0.80 -5.01
N ALA A 67 -5.41 1.46 -5.26
CA ALA A 67 -5.01 1.92 -6.58
C ALA A 67 -4.81 0.75 -7.57
N ALA A 68 -4.19 -0.35 -7.13
CA ALA A 68 -4.00 -1.55 -7.95
C ALA A 68 -5.35 -2.17 -8.38
N SER A 69 -6.30 -2.25 -7.45
CA SER A 69 -7.65 -2.76 -7.70
C SER A 69 -8.41 -1.87 -8.69
N ALA A 70 -8.34 -0.54 -8.49
CA ALA A 70 -8.97 0.41 -9.40
C ALA A 70 -8.39 0.32 -10.81
N ALA A 71 -7.06 0.28 -10.95
CA ALA A 71 -6.38 0.14 -12.23
C ALA A 71 -6.79 -1.16 -12.96
N SER A 72 -6.80 -2.29 -12.25
CA SER A 72 -7.22 -3.59 -12.81
C SER A 72 -8.69 -3.59 -13.26
N SER A 73 -9.57 -2.95 -12.50
CA SER A 73 -10.99 -2.81 -12.85
C SER A 73 -11.18 -1.97 -14.11
N THR A 74 -10.46 -0.85 -14.22
CA THR A 74 -10.48 0.01 -15.41
C THR A 74 -9.95 -0.73 -16.64
N ASP A 75 -8.85 -1.46 -16.52
CA ASP A 75 -8.30 -2.27 -17.62
C ASP A 75 -9.29 -3.34 -18.10
N ALA A 76 -9.98 -4.01 -17.16
CA ALA A 76 -11.01 -4.99 -17.48
C ALA A 76 -12.23 -4.38 -18.19
N GLU A 77 -12.64 -3.17 -17.78
CA GLU A 77 -13.74 -2.43 -18.41
C GLU A 77 -13.37 -1.98 -19.83
N VAL A 78 -12.20 -1.35 -20.00
CA VAL A 78 -11.68 -0.94 -21.31
C VAL A 78 -11.54 -2.14 -22.23
N GLY A 79 -10.96 -3.26 -21.75
CA GLY A 79 -10.83 -4.49 -22.52
C GLY A 79 -12.18 -5.11 -22.92
N ARG A 80 -13.23 -4.96 -22.09
CA ARG A 80 -14.59 -5.38 -22.42
C ARG A 80 -15.18 -4.50 -23.52
N SER A 81 -15.12 -3.18 -23.36
CA SER A 81 -15.63 -2.23 -24.36
C SER A 81 -14.94 -2.40 -25.72
N LEU A 82 -13.63 -2.60 -25.74
CA LEU A 82 -12.89 -2.85 -26.99
C LEU A 82 -13.34 -4.15 -27.69
N ARG A 83 -13.55 -5.23 -26.94
CA ARG A 83 -14.08 -6.49 -27.51
C ARG A 83 -15.48 -6.32 -28.07
N GLU A 84 -16.35 -5.55 -27.42
CA GLU A 84 -17.69 -5.25 -27.91
C GLU A 84 -17.67 -4.45 -29.21
N ILE A 85 -16.81 -3.44 -29.31
CA ILE A 85 -16.64 -2.63 -30.52
C ILE A 85 -16.14 -3.49 -31.69
N LEU A 86 -15.05 -4.24 -31.48
CA LEU A 86 -14.47 -5.11 -32.51
C LEU A 86 -15.40 -6.26 -32.92
N GLY A 87 -16.25 -6.74 -32.00
CA GLY A 87 -17.27 -7.74 -32.28
C GLY A 87 -18.39 -7.21 -33.17
N ARG A 88 -18.79 -5.94 -32.99
CA ARG A 88 -19.79 -5.28 -33.84
C ARG A 88 -19.28 -4.99 -35.25
N GLU A 89 -17.99 -4.69 -35.40
CA GLU A 89 -17.40 -4.45 -36.73
C GLU A 89 -17.26 -5.72 -37.58
N ARG A 90 -17.37 -6.91 -36.97
CA ARG A 90 -17.26 -8.21 -37.64
C ARG A 90 -18.60 -8.90 -37.91
N ALA A 91 -19.71 -8.34 -37.43
CA ALA A 91 -21.07 -8.87 -37.56
C ALA A 91 -21.85 -8.10 -38.64
#